data_AF-D1YJ98-F1
#
_entry.id   AF-D1YJ98-F1
#
_cell.length_a   1.000
_cell.length_b   1.000
_cell.length_c   1.000
_cell.angle_alpha   90.00
_cell.angle_beta   90.00
_cell.angle_gamma   90.00
#
_symmetry.space_group_name_H-M   'P 1'
#
loop_
_entity.id
_entity.type
_entity.pdbx_description
1 polymer ?
#
loop_
_entity_poly.entity_id
_entity_poly.type
_entity_poly.pdbx_seq_one_letter_code
_entity_poly.pdbx_strand_id
1 'polypeptide(L)'
;MSIKKLFKSNKKLFILIFFMVFIGMAIDSLSQYLMTPAYNYLRNMNLLGFILFMCLALGCDAVRLGLISGSDYLYSKETQNYLHQIRKKLVAISLKTRLARLQKYKIVWLPILIN
;
A
#
# COMPACT_ATOMS: atom_id res chain seq x y z
N MET A 1 -6.64 -0.16 13.38
CA MET A 1 -5.74 0.86 12.80
C MET A 1 -6.60 1.85 12.02
N SER A 2 -6.55 3.16 12.28
CA SER A 2 -7.46 4.12 11.61
C SER A 2 -6.90 4.55 10.25
N ILE A 3 -7.68 4.36 9.19
CA ILE A 3 -7.37 4.74 7.79
C ILE A 3 -6.95 6.21 7.70
N LYS A 4 -7.53 7.07 8.55
CA LYS A 4 -7.19 8.50 8.64
C LYS A 4 -5.72 8.77 8.96
N LYS A 5 -5.04 7.89 9.71
CA LYS A 5 -3.62 8.06 10.08
C LYS A 5 -2.66 7.65 8.98
N LEU A 6 -2.99 6.64 8.17
CA LEU A 6 -2.24 6.29 6.96
C LEU A 6 -2.31 7.44 5.94
N PHE A 7 -3.50 8.02 5.75
CA PHE A 7 -3.74 9.16 4.87
C PHE A 7 -2.89 10.39 5.19
N LYS A 8 -2.53 10.59 6.47
CA LYS A 8 -1.80 11.77 6.93
C LYS A 8 -0.28 11.61 6.80
N SER A 9 0.23 10.38 6.68
CA SER A 9 1.67 10.11 6.60
C SER A 9 2.24 10.49 5.24
N ASN A 10 1.57 10.14 4.14
CA ASN A 10 2.10 10.38 2.80
C ASN A 10 0.98 10.53 1.74
N LYS A 11 0.31 11.70 1.74
CA LYS A 11 -0.87 11.99 0.89
C LYS A 11 -0.62 11.74 -0.60
N LYS A 12 0.56 12.12 -1.11
CA LYS A 12 0.92 11.94 -2.53
C LYS A 12 0.98 10.45 -2.92
N LEU A 13 1.60 9.64 -2.07
CA LEU A 13 1.79 8.22 -2.34
C LEU A 13 0.47 7.44 -2.19
N PHE A 14 -0.39 7.84 -1.26
CA PHE A 14 -1.75 7.33 -1.18
C PHE A 14 -2.58 7.65 -2.42
N ILE A 15 -2.54 8.91 -2.91
CA ILE A 15 -3.22 9.30 -4.15
C ILE A 15 -2.72 8.46 -5.32
N LEU A 16 -1.40 8.23 -5.40
CA LEU A 16 -0.79 7.42 -6.46
C LEU A 16 -1.29 5.97 -6.43
N ILE A 17 -1.28 5.33 -5.26
CA ILE A 17 -1.80 3.96 -5.08
C ILE A 17 -3.27 3.90 -5.51
N PHE A 18 -4.08 4.89 -5.10
CA PHE A 18 -5.49 4.95 -5.47
C PHE A 18 -5.68 5.03 -7.00
N PHE A 19 -4.94 5.90 -7.68
CA PHE A 19 -4.98 5.99 -9.14
C PHE A 19 -4.49 4.71 -9.83
N MET A 20 -3.42 4.08 -9.32
CA MET A 20 -2.93 2.80 -9.87
C MET A 20 -3.99 1.70 -9.78
N VAL A 21 -4.67 1.58 -8.65
CA VAL A 21 -5.75 0.59 -8.48
C VAL A 21 -6.93 0.93 -9.37
N PHE A 22 -7.34 2.21 -9.43
CA PHE A 22 -8.47 2.64 -10.27
C PHE A 22 -8.22 2.37 -11.76
N ILE A 23 -7.04 2.72 -12.26
CA ILE A 23 -6.64 2.46 -13.64
C ILE A 23 -6.52 0.96 -13.88
N GLY A 24 -5.96 0.20 -12.93
CA GLY A 24 -5.88 -1.26 -13.01
C GLY A 24 -7.25 -1.92 -13.19
N MET A 25 -8.27 -1.46 -12.45
CA MET A 25 -9.64 -1.97 -12.59
C MET A 25 -10.30 -1.54 -13.90
N ALA A 26 -10.04 -0.33 -14.38
CA ALA A 26 -10.52 0.11 -15.69
C ALA A 26 -9.93 -0.75 -16.84
N ILE A 27 -8.64 -1.08 -16.75
CA ILE A 27 -7.96 -1.97 -17.71
C ILE A 27 -8.50 -3.41 -17.61
N ASP A 28 -8.80 -3.90 -16.41
CA ASP A 28 -9.43 -5.21 -16.21
C ASP A 28 -10.78 -5.29 -16.93
N SER A 29 -11.62 -4.27 -16.72
CA SER A 29 -12.91 -4.18 -17.42
C SER A 29 -12.71 -4.13 -18.93
N LEU A 30 -11.73 -3.37 -19.42
CA LEU A 30 -11.43 -3.28 -20.86
C LEU A 30 -10.98 -4.63 -21.43
N SER A 31 -10.12 -5.36 -20.71
CA SER A 31 -9.68 -6.72 -21.06
C SER A 31 -10.88 -7.67 -21.25
N GLN A 32 -11.82 -7.63 -20.31
CA GLN A 32 -13.06 -8.42 -20.40
C GLN A 32 -13.94 -7.99 -21.58
N TYR A 33 -14.05 -6.70 -21.88
CA TYR A 33 -14.80 -6.23 -23.05
C TYR A 33 -14.16 -6.67 -24.37
N LEU A 34 -12.83 -6.75 -24.44
CA LEU A 34 -12.09 -7.23 -25.62
C LEU A 34 -12.34 -8.72 -25.94
N MET A 35 -12.87 -9.50 -24.99
CA MET A 35 -13.31 -10.88 -25.27
C MET A 35 -14.51 -10.92 -26.23
N THR A 36 -15.40 -9.92 -26.20
CA THR A 36 -16.58 -9.86 -27.08
C THR A 36 -16.21 -9.84 -28.57
N PRO A 37 -15.35 -8.92 -29.05
CA PRO A 37 -14.89 -8.97 -30.43
C PRO A 37 -14.07 -10.24 -30.73
N ALA A 38 -13.27 -10.75 -29.78
CA ALA A 38 -12.55 -12.02 -29.97
C ALA A 38 -13.51 -13.17 -30.34
N TYR A 39 -14.57 -13.36 -29.54
CA TYR A 39 -15.58 -14.38 -29.84
C TYR A 39 -16.32 -14.16 -31.16
N ASN A 40 -16.59 -12.91 -31.53
CA ASN A 40 -17.21 -12.59 -32.82
C ASN A 40 -16.32 -12.98 -34.01
N TYR A 41 -15.01 -12.71 -33.94
CA TYR A 41 -14.07 -13.14 -34.98
C TYR A 41 -13.93 -14.66 -35.04
N LEU A 42 -13.96 -15.34 -33.89
CA LEU A 42 -13.94 -16.80 -33.82
C LEU A 42 -15.19 -17.40 -34.49
N ARG A 43 -16.38 -16.84 -34.20
CA ARG A 43 -17.65 -17.27 -34.82
C ARG A 43 -17.64 -17.10 -36.34
N ASN A 44 -16.98 -16.06 -36.84
CA ASN A 44 -16.84 -15.78 -38.27
C ASN A 44 -15.70 -16.55 -38.94
N MET A 45 -15.15 -17.60 -38.30
CA MET A 45 -14.01 -18.40 -38.79
C MET A 45 -12.75 -17.57 -39.08
N ASN A 46 -12.63 -16.37 -38.51
CA ASN A 46 -11.47 -15.50 -38.67
C ASN A 46 -10.51 -15.67 -37.48
N LEU A 47 -9.63 -16.65 -37.62
CA LEU A 47 -8.70 -17.06 -36.58
C LEU A 47 -7.64 -15.98 -36.27
N LEU A 48 -7.20 -15.22 -37.29
CA LEU A 48 -6.25 -14.12 -37.09
C LEU A 48 -6.84 -12.98 -36.25
N GLY A 49 -8.09 -12.60 -36.53
CA GLY A 49 -8.81 -11.59 -35.74
C GLY A 49 -8.99 -12.04 -34.29
N PHE A 50 -9.35 -13.31 -34.08
CA PHE A 50 -9.44 -13.87 -32.73
C PHE A 50 -8.11 -13.80 -31.97
N ILE A 51 -7.02 -14.27 -32.58
CA ILE A 51 -5.68 -14.24 -31.95
C ILE A 51 -5.27 -12.80 -31.61
N LEU A 52 -5.51 -11.84 -32.50
CA LEU A 52 -5.17 -10.44 -32.27
C LEU A 52 -5.87 -9.87 -31.02
N PHE A 53 -7.19 -10.08 -30.90
CA PHE A 53 -7.95 -9.60 -29.74
C PHE A 53 -7.60 -10.35 -28.45
N MET A 54 -7.28 -11.65 -28.54
CA MET A 54 -6.78 -12.41 -27.39
C MET A 54 -5.41 -11.90 -26.90
N CYS A 55 -4.48 -11.61 -27.82
CA CYS A 55 -3.19 -11.02 -27.48
C CYS A 55 -3.36 -9.63 -26.83
N LEU A 56 -4.30 -8.81 -27.34
CA LEU A 56 -4.61 -7.52 -26.72
C LEU A 56 -5.18 -7.67 -25.30
N ALA A 57 -6.12 -8.59 -25.09
CA ALA A 57 -6.68 -8.87 -23.77
C ALA A 57 -5.59 -9.34 -22.78
N LEU A 58 -4.74 -10.29 -23.19
CA LEU A 58 -3.60 -10.75 -22.39
C LEU A 58 -2.61 -9.62 -22.09
N GLY A 59 -2.38 -8.72 -23.05
CA GLY A 59 -1.57 -7.53 -22.85
C GLY A 59 -2.16 -6.59 -21.79
N CYS A 60 -3.47 -6.34 -21.82
CA CYS A 60 -4.18 -5.59 -20.80
C CYS A 60 -4.06 -6.24 -19.42
N ASP A 61 -4.22 -7.56 -19.33
CA ASP A 61 -4.08 -8.30 -18.08
C ASP A 61 -2.65 -8.21 -17.50
N ALA A 62 -1.62 -8.27 -18.35
CA ALA A 62 -0.24 -8.10 -17.92
C ALA A 62 0.00 -6.70 -17.34
N VAL A 63 -0.52 -5.66 -18.00
CA VAL A 63 -0.44 -4.27 -17.51
C VAL A 63 -1.19 -4.13 -16.18
N ARG A 64 -2.40 -4.69 -16.07
CA ARG A 64 -3.17 -4.72 -14.82
C ARG A 64 -2.38 -5.37 -13.69
N LEU A 65 -1.78 -6.54 -13.93
CA LEU A 65 -0.97 -7.24 -12.94
C LEU A 65 0.20 -6.36 -12.47
N GLY A 66 0.86 -5.65 -13.37
CA GLY A 66 1.92 -4.69 -13.04
C GLY A 66 1.43 -3.55 -12.15
N LEU A 67 0.29 -2.94 -12.49
CA LEU A 67 -0.30 -1.84 -11.70
C LEU A 67 -0.72 -2.30 -10.31
N ILE A 68 -1.43 -3.43 -10.20
CA ILE A 68 -1.91 -3.94 -8.92
C ILE A 68 -0.73 -4.38 -8.04
N SER A 69 0.19 -5.18 -8.56
CA SER A 69 1.38 -5.61 -7.82
C SER A 69 2.25 -4.43 -7.37
N GLY A 70 2.43 -3.43 -8.25
CA GLY A 70 3.15 -2.20 -7.92
C GLY A 70 2.45 -1.39 -6.82
N SER A 71 1.11 -1.31 -6.88
CA SER A 71 0.31 -0.63 -5.86
C SER A 71 0.40 -1.33 -4.49
N ASP A 72 0.35 -2.66 -4.45
CA ASP A 72 0.48 -3.47 -3.24
C ASP A 72 1.87 -3.33 -2.61
N TYR A 73 2.91 -3.30 -3.45
CA TYR A 73 4.29 -3.07 -3.00
C TYR A 73 4.45 -1.69 -2.36
N LEU A 74 3.96 -0.64 -3.03
CA LEU A 74 4.01 0.73 -2.51
C LEU A 74 3.22 0.87 -1.20
N TYR A 75 2.04 0.26 -1.13
CA TYR A 75 1.20 0.26 0.06
C TYR A 75 1.88 -0.45 1.24
N SER A 76 2.50 -1.61 0.98
CA SER A 76 3.23 -2.37 1.99
C SER A 76 4.41 -1.57 2.53
N LYS A 77 5.18 -0.91 1.66
CA LYS A 77 6.30 -0.05 2.04
C LYS A 77 5.84 1.13 2.92
N GLU A 78 4.75 1.80 2.55
CA GLU A 78 4.18 2.88 3.37
C GLU A 78 3.70 2.38 4.73
N THR A 79 3.06 1.22 4.77
CA THR A 79 2.61 0.59 6.03
C THR A 79 3.79 0.29 6.94
N GLN A 80 4.89 -0.25 6.41
CA GLN A 80 6.12 -0.49 7.17
C GLN A 80 6.74 0.80 7.70
N ASN A 81 6.81 1.84 6.87
CA ASN A 81 7.35 3.15 7.28
C ASN A 81 6.52 3.75 8.42
N TYR A 82 5.19 3.66 8.33
CA TYR A 82 4.28 4.11 9.38
C TYR A 82 4.47 3.32 10.68
N LEU A 83 4.56 2.00 10.60
CA LEU A 83 4.85 1.14 11.76
C LEU A 83 6.19 1.48 12.42
N HIS A 84 7.21 1.75 11.61
CA HIS A 84 8.53 2.16 12.10
C HIS A 84 8.47 3.49 12.87
N GLN A 85 7.73 4.47 12.36
CA GLN A 85 7.52 5.74 13.07
C GLN A 85 6.78 5.55 14.40
N ILE A 86 5.75 4.69 14.43
CA ILE A 86 5.06 4.36 15.68
C ILE A 86 6.03 3.73 16.67
N ARG A 87 6.83 2.75 16.22
CA ARG A 87 7.82 2.07 17.08
C ARG A 87 8.80 3.07 17.69
N LYS A 88 9.35 4.00 16.89
CA LYS A 88 10.24 5.07 17.39
C LYS A 88 9.55 5.95 18.44
N LYS A 89 8.30 6.36 18.21
CA LYS A 89 7.53 7.19 19.16
C LYS A 89 7.28 6.45 20.48
N LEU A 90 6.90 5.17 20.42
CA LEU A 90 6.68 4.36 21.62
C LEU A 90 7.95 4.20 22.44
N VAL A 91 9.09 3.94 21.79
CA VAL A 91 10.40 3.84 22.48
C VAL A 91 10.76 5.16 23.15
N ALA A 92 10.60 6.30 22.46
CA ALA A 92 10.89 7.61 23.01
C ALA A 92 10.01 7.93 24.24
N ILE A 93 8.71 7.63 24.17
CA ILE A 93 7.79 7.82 25.30
C ILE A 93 8.21 6.92 26.47
N SER A 94 8.43 5.62 26.23
CA SER A 94 8.84 4.67 27.27
C SER A 94 10.15 5.08 27.96
N LEU A 95 11.14 5.54 27.19
CA LEU A 95 12.41 6.04 27.72
C LEU A 95 12.21 7.30 28.57
N LYS A 96 11.43 8.27 28.07
CA LYS A 96 11.11 9.51 28.81
C LYS A 96 10.43 9.20 30.14
N THR A 97 9.45 8.29 30.14
CA THR A 97 8.75 7.86 31.36
C THR A 97 9.68 7.13 32.34
N ARG A 98 10.65 6.36 31.85
CA ARG A 98 11.65 5.69 32.70
C ARG A 98 12.62 6.69 33.35
N LEU A 99 13.13 7.67 32.59
CA LEU A 99 14.00 8.72 33.11
C LEU A 99 13.31 9.59 34.18
N ALA A 100 12.05 9.97 33.94
CA ALA A 100 11.27 10.74 34.91
C ALA A 100 11.08 9.98 36.24
N ARG A 101 10.84 8.65 36.18
CA ARG A 101 10.79 7.81 37.39
C ARG A 101 12.13 7.77 38.12
N LEU A 102 13.24 7.61 37.41
CA LEU A 102 14.58 7.57 38.00
C LEU A 102 14.96 8.89 38.68
N GLN A 103 14.64 10.04 38.07
CA GLN A 103 14.83 11.35 38.72
C GLN A 103 14.02 11.46 40.02
N LYS A 104 12.76 11.01 40.00
CA LYS A 104 11.92 11.01 41.21
C LYS A 104 12.52 10.16 42.33
N TYR A 105 13.01 8.96 42.02
CA TYR A 105 13.72 8.13 43.01
C TYR A 105 15.00 8.81 43.52
N LYS A 106 15.80 9.41 42.64
CA LYS A 106 17.03 10.10 43.06
C LYS A 106 16.74 11.27 44.01
N ILE A 107 15.67 12.02 43.80
CA ILE A 107 15.23 13.12 44.67
C ILE A 107 14.70 12.61 46.01
N VAL A 108 13.98 11.48 46.02
CA VAL A 108 13.43 10.87 47.24
C VAL A 108 14.51 10.24 48.12
N TRP A 109 15.53 9.61 47.52
CA TRP A 109 16.59 8.92 48.27
C TRP A 109 17.80 9.80 48.62
N LEU A 110 18.02 10.94 47.94
CA LEU A 110 19.10 11.88 48.29
C LEU A 110 19.05 12.37 49.74
N PRO A 111 17.91 12.83 50.30
CA PRO A 111 17.85 13.30 51.68
C PRO A 111 17.93 12.17 52.73
N ILE A 112 17.72 10.92 52.33
CA ILE A 112 17.80 9.74 53.22
C ILE A 112 19.25 9.25 53.37
N LEU A 113 20.11 9.54 52.39
CA LEU A 113 21.52 9.14 52.37
C LEU A 113 22.47 10.21 52.95
N ILE A 114 21.99 11.44 53.15
CA ILE A 114 22.78 12.58 53.65
C ILE A 114 22.51 12.84 55.15
N ASN A 115 21.59 12.09 55.77
CA ASN A 115 21.25 12.15 57.18
C ASN A 115 21.61 10.83 57.87
#